data_AF-A0A7J8XRS4-F1
#
_entry.id   AF-A0A7J8XRS4-F1
#
_cell.length_a   1.000
_cell.length_b   1.000
_cell.length_c   1.000
_cell.angle_alpha   90.00
_cell.angle_beta   90.00
_cell.angle_gamma   90.00
#
_symmetry.space_group_name_H-M   'P 1'
#
loop_
_entity.id
_entity.type
_entity.pdbx_description
1 polymer ?
#
loop_
_entity_poly.entity_id
_entity_poly.type
_entity_poly.pdbx_seq_one_letter_code
_entity_poly.pdbx_strand_id
1 'polypeptide(L)'
;LTLLLQVNEVEVLQIKRNEKWVPIKPIPTAFIINIGDMVECPVIEKMLYMHIMSNGEYKSLEHRAVVNPEKERLSIAALHYGNKNAQIGPLPDLLKTNKALYKTIPAEEFLNLKLSSKLDGKHLLNQMKI
;
A
#
# COMPACT_ATOMS: atom_id res chain seq x y z
N LEU A 1 1.50 4.60 5.13
CA LEU A 1 2.85 4.01 5.33
C LEU A 1 2.67 2.87 6.33
N THR A 2 3.21 1.69 6.06
CA THR A 2 3.17 0.60 7.05
C THR A 2 4.53 0.32 7.63
N LEU A 3 4.55 0.20 8.95
CA LEU A 3 5.61 -0.45 9.70
C LEU A 3 5.07 -1.81 10.13
N LEU A 4 5.69 -2.86 9.66
CA LEU A 4 5.34 -4.24 10.00
C LEU A 4 6.43 -4.81 10.91
N LEU A 5 6.02 -5.22 12.11
CA LEU A 5 6.83 -6.05 12.99
C LEU A 5 6.42 -7.51 12.78
N GLN A 6 7.41 -8.36 12.49
CA GLN A 6 7.17 -9.80 12.51
C GLN A 6 7.57 -10.35 13.88
N VAL A 7 6.63 -11.04 14.54
CA VAL A 7 6.80 -11.49 15.93
C VAL A 7 7.55 -12.82 16.01
N ASN A 8 7.42 -13.68 14.99
CA ASN A 8 8.12 -14.95 14.92
C ASN A 8 8.80 -15.19 13.55
N GLU A 9 9.72 -16.14 13.48
CA GLU A 9 10.59 -16.35 12.32
C GLU A 9 9.96 -17.22 11.20
N VAL A 10 8.70 -16.94 10.84
CA VAL A 10 8.00 -17.66 9.76
C VAL A 10 7.96 -16.83 8.48
N GLU A 11 8.64 -17.30 7.43
CA GLU A 11 8.73 -16.64 6.13
C GLU A 11 7.46 -16.83 5.30
N VAL A 12 6.52 -15.89 5.35
CA VAL A 12 5.31 -15.97 4.51
C VAL A 12 4.94 -14.68 3.77
N LEU A 13 5.59 -13.56 4.11
CA LEU A 13 5.35 -12.30 3.43
C LEU A 13 6.01 -12.36 2.05
N GLN A 14 5.25 -12.05 1.00
CA GLN A 14 5.73 -11.97 -0.36
C GLN A 14 5.35 -10.63 -0.98
N ILE A 15 6.23 -10.09 -1.82
CA ILE A 15 5.97 -8.91 -2.66
C ILE A 15 5.92 -9.32 -4.12
N LYS A 16 5.11 -8.65 -4.93
CA LYS A 16 5.03 -8.87 -6.36
C LYS A 16 6.04 -7.97 -7.07
N ARG A 17 7.04 -8.57 -7.71
CA ARG A 17 8.08 -7.88 -8.49
C ARG A 17 8.18 -8.55 -9.86
N ASN A 18 8.02 -7.77 -10.93
CA ASN A 18 8.05 -8.27 -12.32
C ASN A 18 7.10 -9.46 -12.52
N GLU A 19 5.85 -9.33 -12.05
CA GLU A 19 4.81 -10.37 -12.06
C GLU A 19 5.15 -11.67 -11.29
N LYS A 20 6.25 -11.69 -10.54
CA LYS A 20 6.67 -12.82 -9.70
C LYS A 20 6.53 -12.48 -8.22
N TRP A 21 6.05 -13.43 -7.44
CA TRP A 21 6.02 -13.33 -5.99
C TRP A 21 7.40 -13.65 -5.41
N VAL A 22 7.96 -12.72 -4.66
CA VAL A 22 9.29 -12.83 -4.04
C VAL A 22 9.12 -12.79 -2.52
N PRO A 23 9.65 -13.77 -1.77
CA PRO A 23 9.56 -13.77 -0.32
C PRO A 23 10.41 -12.67 0.32
N ILE A 24 9.92 -12.14 1.43
CA ILE A 24 10.67 -11.23 2.31
C ILE A 24 11.14 -12.03 3.51
N LYS A 25 12.47 -12.10 3.66
CA LYS A 25 13.09 -12.71 4.83
C LYS A 25 12.98 -11.76 6.02
N PRO A 26 12.36 -12.18 7.14
CA PRO A 26 12.33 -11.39 8.35
C PRO A 26 13.75 -11.27 8.91
N ILE A 27 14.11 -10.06 9.33
CA ILE A 27 15.35 -9.80 10.07
C ILE A 27 14.93 -9.60 11.53
N PRO A 28 15.50 -10.35 12.49
CA PRO A 28 15.20 -10.16 13.90
C PRO A 28 15.37 -8.70 14.30
N THR A 29 14.44 -8.16 15.10
CA THR A 29 14.39 -6.76 15.57
C THR A 29 14.18 -5.68 14.49
N ALA A 30 14.06 -6.04 13.22
CA ALA A 30 13.81 -5.07 12.15
C ALA A 30 12.31 -4.89 11.88
N PHE A 31 11.94 -3.66 11.52
CA PHE A 31 10.65 -3.39 10.89
C PHE A 31 10.76 -3.55 9.37
N ILE A 32 9.75 -4.17 8.78
CA ILE A 32 9.54 -4.10 7.33
C ILE A 32 8.73 -2.83 7.06
N ILE A 33 9.33 -1.88 6.34
CA ILE A 33 8.67 -0.63 5.94
C ILE A 33 8.15 -0.81 4.52
N ASN A 34 6.83 -0.71 4.35
CA ASN A 34 6.21 -0.66 3.02
C ASN A 34 5.75 0.77 2.74
N ILE A 35 6.01 1.25 1.52
CA ILE A 35 5.54 2.57 1.04
C ILE A 35 4.06 2.46 0.69
N GLY A 36 3.33 2.34 1.80
CA GLY A 36 1.90 2.38 2.02
C GLY A 36 1.37 1.09 2.68
N ASP A 37 0.05 0.87 2.65
CA ASP A 37 -0.61 0.12 3.71
C ASP A 37 -0.74 -1.40 3.51
N MET A 38 -0.28 -2.17 4.50
CA MET A 38 -0.41 -3.63 4.52
C MET A 38 -1.88 -4.07 4.68
N VAL A 39 -2.22 -5.18 4.04
CA VAL A 39 -3.48 -5.90 4.25
C VAL A 39 -3.11 -7.18 4.98
N GLU A 40 -3.56 -7.30 6.21
CA GLU A 40 -3.78 -8.61 6.82
C GLU A 40 -5.25 -8.95 6.56
N CYS A 41 -5.52 -10.18 6.09
CA CYS A 41 -6.78 -10.74 5.52
C CYS A 41 -6.97 -10.67 3.98
N PRO A 42 -7.66 -11.66 3.36
CA PRO A 42 -7.61 -11.99 1.94
C PRO A 42 -8.47 -11.01 1.14
N VAL A 43 -8.00 -9.79 0.96
CA VAL A 43 -8.65 -8.80 0.13
C VAL A 43 -7.57 -8.02 -0.62
N ILE A 44 -7.43 -8.38 -1.89
CA ILE A 44 -6.63 -7.69 -2.89
C ILE A 44 -7.23 -6.30 -3.03
N GLU A 45 -6.61 -5.31 -2.38
CA GLU A 45 -6.59 -3.89 -2.74
C GLU A 45 -6.26 -3.06 -1.50
N LYS A 46 -5.01 -2.63 -1.34
CA LYS A 46 -4.71 -1.37 -0.67
C LYS A 46 -3.47 -0.79 -1.29
N MET A 47 -3.50 0.52 -1.53
CA MET A 47 -2.38 1.47 -1.38
C MET A 47 -2.13 2.36 -2.61
N LEU A 48 -2.56 3.62 -2.52
CA LEU A 48 -2.37 4.62 -3.58
C LEU A 48 -1.96 6.00 -3.05
N TYR A 49 -2.03 6.24 -1.74
CA TYR A 49 -1.77 7.56 -1.16
C TYR A 49 -0.40 8.10 -1.56
N MET A 50 0.68 7.36 -1.23
CA MET A 50 2.04 7.79 -1.55
C MET A 50 2.32 7.78 -3.05
N HIS A 51 1.69 6.85 -3.79
CA HIS A 51 1.81 6.80 -5.25
C HIS A 51 1.19 8.05 -5.90
N ILE A 52 0.01 8.49 -5.45
CA ILE A 52 -0.67 9.69 -5.95
C ILE A 52 0.10 10.94 -5.53
N MET A 53 0.48 11.06 -4.25
CA MET A 53 1.18 12.24 -3.72
C MET A 53 2.55 12.45 -4.35
N SER A 54 3.28 11.37 -4.63
CA SER A 54 4.56 11.43 -5.34
C SER A 54 4.41 11.56 -6.87
N ASN A 55 3.20 11.84 -7.37
CA ASN A 55 2.89 11.87 -8.81
C ASN A 55 3.36 10.60 -9.56
N GLY A 56 3.34 9.44 -8.89
CA GLY A 56 3.70 8.14 -9.43
C GLY A 56 5.18 7.79 -9.33
N GLU A 57 6.03 8.59 -8.68
CA GLU A 57 7.44 8.26 -8.46
C GLU A 57 7.60 7.08 -7.51
N TYR A 58 6.88 7.08 -6.38
CA TYR A 58 6.82 5.93 -5.49
C TYR A 58 5.79 4.94 -5.97
N LYS A 59 6.24 3.72 -6.29
CA LYS A 59 5.36 2.64 -6.69
C LYS A 59 4.83 1.91 -5.46
N SER A 60 3.52 1.81 -5.36
CA SER A 60 2.89 0.83 -4.48
C SER A 60 3.00 -0.56 -5.09
N LEU A 61 3.66 -1.49 -4.40
CA LEU A 61 3.78 -2.87 -4.82
C LEU A 61 2.71 -3.73 -4.16
N GLU A 62 2.18 -4.71 -4.90
CA GLU A 62 1.31 -5.72 -4.32
C GLU A 62 2.12 -6.60 -3.36
N HIS A 63 1.56 -6.90 -2.20
CA HIS A 63 2.13 -7.81 -1.21
C HIS A 63 1.05 -8.77 -0.72
N ARG A 64 1.45 -9.97 -0.29
CA ARG A 64 0.55 -10.96 0.31
C ARG A 64 1.25 -11.71 1.43
N ALA A 65 0.48 -12.15 2.41
CA ALA A 65 0.91 -13.17 3.37
C ALA A 65 0.34 -14.51 2.91
N VAL A 66 1.19 -15.52 2.71
CA VAL A 66 0.73 -16.89 2.44
C VAL A 66 0.55 -17.67 3.75
N VAL A 67 -0.24 -18.73 3.72
CA VAL A 67 -0.42 -19.59 4.91
C VAL A 67 0.74 -20.57 4.97
N ASN A 68 1.28 -20.81 6.16
CA ASN A 68 2.21 -21.89 6.42
C ASN A 68 1.44 -23.04 7.10
N PRO A 69 1.48 -24.28 6.57
CA PRO A 69 0.72 -25.40 7.12
C PRO A 69 1.34 -26.00 8.40
N GLU A 70 2.60 -25.70 8.71
CA GLU A 70 3.36 -26.29 9.82
C GLU A 70 3.45 -25.37 11.04
N LYS A 71 3.47 -24.06 10.83
CA LYS A 71 3.71 -23.06 11.87
C LYS A 71 2.80 -21.85 11.73
N GLU A 72 2.28 -21.38 12.86
CA GLU A 72 1.56 -20.11 12.93
C GLU A 72 2.52 -18.95 12.67
N ARG A 73 2.02 -17.89 12.03
CA ARG A 73 2.75 -16.64 11.88
C ARG A 73 2.03 -15.53 12.62
N LEU A 74 2.79 -14.75 13.38
CA LEU A 74 2.29 -13.57 14.08
C LEU A 74 3.00 -12.32 13.56
N SER A 75 2.22 -11.28 13.26
CA SER A 75 2.74 -9.96 12.90
C SER A 75 1.88 -8.83 13.42
N ILE A 76 2.49 -7.65 13.58
CA ILE A 76 1.80 -6.43 13.99
C ILE A 76 2.06 -5.37 12.92
N ALA A 77 0.99 -4.85 12.31
CA ALA A 77 1.07 -3.80 11.29
C ALA A 77 0.58 -2.46 11.85
N ALA A 78 1.45 -1.45 11.88
CA ALA A 78 1.09 -0.07 12.17
C ALA A 78 0.83 0.69 10.87
N LEU A 79 -0.43 1.07 10.65
CA LEU A 79 -0.91 1.73 9.43
C LEU A 79 -1.01 3.25 9.66
N HIS A 80 -0.23 4.02 8.91
CA HIS A 80 -0.21 5.48 9.01
C HIS A 80 -0.95 6.10 7.82
N TYR A 81 -2.08 6.73 8.12
CA TYR A 81 -2.94 7.41 7.16
C TYR A 81 -2.85 8.94 7.31
N GLY A 82 -3.16 9.65 6.23
CA GLY A 82 -3.33 11.10 6.27
C GLY A 82 -4.58 11.51 7.06
N ASN A 83 -4.65 12.80 7.41
CA ASN A 83 -5.84 13.38 8.02
C ASN A 83 -7.05 13.20 7.10
N LYS A 84 -8.21 12.80 7.64
CA LYS A 84 -9.47 12.61 6.89
C LYS A 84 -9.95 13.89 6.18
N ASN A 85 -9.59 15.05 6.72
CA ASN A 85 -9.91 16.36 6.15
C ASN A 85 -8.85 16.85 5.15
N ALA A 86 -7.79 16.08 4.90
CA ALA A 86 -6.77 16.45 3.94
C ALA A 86 -7.24 16.23 2.49
N GLN A 87 -6.54 16.88 1.56
CA GLN A 87 -6.65 16.60 0.13
C GLN A 87 -5.61 15.54 -0.26
N ILE A 88 -5.99 14.62 -1.15
CA ILE A 88 -5.12 13.60 -1.73
C ILE A 88 -4.95 13.93 -3.21
N GLY A 89 -3.74 14.25 -3.60
CA GLY A 89 -3.34 14.54 -4.97
C GLY A 89 -1.82 14.68 -5.06
N PRO A 90 -1.25 14.86 -6.26
CA PRO A 90 0.17 15.13 -6.42
C PRO A 90 0.62 16.33 -5.59
N LEU A 91 1.79 16.24 -4.95
CA LEU A 91 2.34 17.34 -4.17
C LEU A 91 2.61 18.57 -5.06
N PRO A 92 2.22 19.79 -4.65
CA PRO A 92 2.34 20.99 -5.48
C PRO A 92 3.75 21.25 -6.02
N ASP A 93 4.79 20.94 -5.22
CA ASP A 93 6.18 21.13 -5.64
C ASP A 93 6.58 20.25 -6.82
N LEU A 94 6.01 19.04 -6.94
CA LEU A 94 6.27 18.14 -8.06
C LEU A 94 5.61 18.64 -9.36
N LEU A 95 4.55 19.44 -9.25
CA LEU A 95 3.81 19.98 -10.39
C LEU A 95 4.45 21.22 -11.01
N LYS A 96 5.47 21.80 -10.36
CA LYS A 96 6.26 22.90 -10.92
C LYS A 96 7.05 22.47 -12.16
N THR A 97 7.48 21.21 -12.19
CA THR A 97 8.31 20.64 -13.26
C THR A 97 7.61 19.53 -14.04
N ASN A 98 6.56 18.91 -13.48
CA ASN A 98 5.87 17.77 -14.09
C ASN A 98 4.38 18.04 -14.30
N LYS A 99 3.78 17.37 -15.28
CA LYS A 99 2.32 17.35 -15.42
C LYS A 99 1.70 16.48 -14.33
N ALA A 100 0.52 16.88 -13.84
CA ALA A 100 -0.25 16.06 -12.92
C ALA A 100 -0.72 14.79 -13.62
N LEU A 101 -0.50 13.63 -13.00
CA LEU A 101 -0.98 12.33 -13.49
C LEU A 101 -2.25 11.85 -12.76
N TYR A 102 -2.58 12.48 -11.63
CA TYR A 102 -3.68 12.09 -10.75
C TYR A 102 -4.52 13.30 -10.34
N LYS A 103 -5.81 13.07 -10.14
CA LYS A 103 -6.78 14.03 -9.59
C LYS A 103 -6.45 14.34 -8.13
N THR A 104 -6.92 15.50 -7.68
CA THR A 104 -6.92 15.86 -6.25
C THR A 104 -8.35 15.75 -5.70
N ILE A 105 -8.55 14.94 -4.66
CA ILE A 105 -9.86 14.74 -4.01
C ILE A 105 -9.72 14.73 -2.48
N PRO A 106 -10.80 14.99 -1.71
CA PRO A 106 -10.79 14.84 -0.26
C PRO A 106 -10.44 13.42 0.19
N ALA A 107 -9.72 13.29 1.31
CA ALA A 107 -9.31 11.99 1.82
C ALA A 107 -10.48 11.09 2.26
N GLU A 108 -11.56 11.69 2.75
CA GLU A 108 -12.81 11.00 3.02
C GLU A 108 -13.43 10.40 1.73
N GLU A 109 -13.48 11.16 0.64
CA GLU A 109 -14.00 10.68 -0.64
C GLU A 109 -13.16 9.52 -1.16
N PHE A 110 -11.84 9.63 -1.11
CA PHE A 110 -10.93 8.55 -1.48
C PHE A 110 -11.14 7.29 -0.63
N LEU A 111 -11.36 7.45 0.69
CA LEU A 111 -11.65 6.32 1.57
C LEU A 111 -12.99 5.66 1.21
N ASN A 112 -14.02 6.44 0.90
CA ASN A 112 -15.32 5.93 0.49
C ASN A 112 -15.21 5.16 -0.82
N LEU A 113 -14.56 5.73 -1.84
CA LEU A 113 -14.29 5.05 -3.11
C LEU A 113 -13.55 3.73 -2.92
N LYS A 114 -12.58 3.72 -2.01
CA LYS A 114 -11.82 2.51 -1.65
C LYS A 114 -12.69 1.45 -0.99
N LEU A 115 -13.57 1.83 -0.07
CA LEU A 115 -14.45 0.89 0.62
C LEU A 115 -15.58 0.37 -0.27
N SER A 116 -16.00 1.14 -1.28
CA SER A 116 -17.08 0.77 -2.21
C SER A 116 -16.61 0.07 -3.49
N SER A 117 -15.32 0.10 -3.81
CA SER A 117 -14.78 -0.48 -5.04
C SER A 117 -14.78 -2.02 -5.01
N LYS A 118 -14.91 -2.63 -6.20
CA LYS A 118 -14.64 -4.06 -6.38
C LYS A 118 -13.17 -4.33 -6.08
N LEU A 119 -12.88 -5.51 -5.54
CA LEU A 119 -11.55 -5.95 -5.12
C LEU A 119 -10.68 -6.35 -6.34
N ASP A 120 -10.37 -5.40 -7.22
CA ASP A 120 -9.63 -5.60 -8.46
C ASP A 120 -8.38 -4.71 -8.51
N GLY A 121 -7.42 -5.02 -7.63
CA GLY A 121 -6.02 -4.55 -7.53
C GLY A 121 -5.70 -3.08 -7.86
N LYS A 122 -5.88 -2.68 -9.12
CA LYS A 122 -5.51 -1.37 -9.68
C LYS A 122 -6.71 -0.53 -10.11
N HIS A 123 -7.94 -1.00 -9.89
CA HIS A 123 -9.15 -0.34 -10.34
C HIS A 123 -9.27 1.08 -9.78
N LEU A 124 -9.04 1.26 -8.48
CA LEU A 124 -9.07 2.56 -7.81
C LEU A 124 -7.97 3.53 -8.31
N LEU A 125 -6.76 3.03 -8.64
CA LEU A 125 -5.69 3.87 -9.20
C LEU A 125 -6.10 4.48 -10.53
N ASN A 126 -6.77 3.69 -11.36
CA ASN A 126 -7.23 4.13 -12.67
C ASN A 126 -8.35 5.18 -12.56
N GLN A 127 -9.22 5.09 -11.56
CA GLN A 127 -10.24 6.12 -11.30
C GLN A 127 -9.62 7.48 -10.92
N MET A 128 -8.47 7.44 -10.25
CA MET A 128 -7.72 8.63 -9.82
C MET A 128 -6.86 9.26 -10.91
N LYS A 129 -6.59 8.58 -12.03
CA LYS A 129 -5.83 9.18 -13.13
C LYS A 129 -6.61 10.31 -13.81
N ILE A 130 -5.86 11.26 -14.37
CA ILE A 130 -6.38 12.30 -15.28
C ILE A 130 -6.51 11.73 -16.69
#